data_AF-A0A7J4S5M4-F1
#
_entry.id   AF-A0A7J4S5M4-F1
#
_cell.length_a   1.000
_cell.length_b   1.000
_cell.length_c   1.000
_cell.angle_alpha   90.00
_cell.angle_beta   90.00
_cell.angle_gamma   90.00
#
_symmetry.space_group_name_H-M   'P 1'
#
loop_
_entity.id
_entity.type
_entity.pdbx_description
1 polymer ?
#
loop_
_entity_poly.entity_id
_entity_poly.type
_entity_poly.pdbx_seq_one_letter_code
_entity_poly.pdbx_strand_id
1 'polypeptide(L)'
;MADEPDSEEASDETSEEAADDSTETATDEASVEETKPALTARKQPVKQPAKGSFTRFLMIFLFLLAIVTIFQPGMAQEFGNLAGLVLVPLIGFGGRYPVLTVLLAGALTTGISSILRDHYTDWIKMVRMQKTTSAWQKALREAMRKGNKAEVNKLNKIREGFTKDQMDVQLNSMKPLAWTFFLFIVLFAWLSVFVNSTLLVTGGQYFAVPWAPDVYVNYVPFLFPSWILLYSLLAIPI
;
A
#
# COMPACT_ATOMS: atom_id res chain seq x y z
N MET A 1 -49.63 35.37 -16.07
CA MET A 1 -48.87 36.46 -16.67
C MET A 1 -47.44 36.30 -16.19
N ALA A 2 -46.47 35.84 -17.00
CA ALA A 2 -46.43 35.80 -18.47
C ALA A 2 -46.44 37.23 -19.08
N ASP A 3 -45.65 37.57 -20.10
CA ASP A 3 -44.97 36.73 -21.09
C ASP A 3 -43.55 37.24 -21.50
N GLU A 4 -42.76 36.37 -22.13
CA GLU A 4 -41.65 36.65 -23.09
C GLU A 4 -42.20 36.44 -24.54
N PRO A 5 -41.52 36.81 -25.66
CA PRO A 5 -40.12 37.23 -25.86
C PRO A 5 -40.07 38.65 -26.53
N ASP A 6 -39.27 39.07 -27.55
CA ASP A 6 -38.28 38.45 -28.45
C ASP A 6 -37.42 39.53 -29.18
N SER A 7 -36.41 39.08 -29.97
CA SER A 7 -35.84 39.62 -31.25
C SER A 7 -35.73 41.15 -31.51
N GLU A 8 -34.69 41.72 -32.14
CA GLU A 8 -33.43 41.23 -32.76
C GLU A 8 -32.44 42.40 -33.04
N GLU A 9 -31.38 42.18 -33.83
CA GLU A 9 -30.32 43.14 -34.31
C GLU A 9 -29.27 43.58 -33.25
N ALA A 10 -27.94 43.41 -33.38
CA ALA A 10 -26.93 43.69 -34.45
C ALA A 10 -26.43 45.17 -34.43
N SER A 11 -25.13 45.51 -34.58
CA SER A 11 -23.86 44.76 -34.81
C SER A 11 -22.60 45.62 -34.52
N ASP A 12 -21.42 44.99 -34.46
CA ASP A 12 -20.04 45.54 -34.61
C ASP A 12 -19.49 46.70 -33.74
N GLU A 13 -18.29 46.51 -33.16
CA GLU A 13 -17.16 47.44 -33.36
C GLU A 13 -15.75 46.84 -33.05
N THR A 14 -14.83 47.17 -33.96
CA THR A 14 -13.37 46.88 -34.10
C THR A 14 -12.50 47.28 -32.88
N SER A 15 -11.41 46.60 -32.53
CA SER A 15 -9.99 46.91 -32.94
C SER A 15 -9.04 45.86 -32.31
N GLU A 16 -8.01 45.26 -32.94
CA GLU A 16 -6.93 45.69 -33.87
C GLU A 16 -5.59 46.01 -33.14
N GLU A 17 -4.44 45.79 -33.81
CA GLU A 17 -3.17 45.32 -33.19
C GLU A 17 -1.91 46.15 -33.56
N ALA A 18 -0.86 46.03 -32.73
CA ALA A 18 0.57 46.26 -32.99
C ALA A 18 1.17 47.68 -33.02
N ALA A 19 2.29 47.84 -32.29
CA ALA A 19 3.46 48.67 -32.61
C ALA A 19 4.68 48.23 -31.75
N ASP A 20 5.89 48.61 -32.14
CA ASP A 20 7.19 48.14 -31.62
C ASP A 20 8.14 49.31 -31.23
N ASP A 21 9.36 48.98 -30.83
CA ASP A 21 10.58 49.80 -30.70
C ASP A 21 10.85 50.55 -29.37
N SER A 22 11.96 50.18 -28.73
CA SER A 22 13.11 51.09 -28.50
C SER A 22 14.28 50.36 -27.82
N THR A 23 15.50 50.64 -28.28
CA THR A 23 16.75 50.13 -27.69
C THR A 23 17.65 51.31 -27.33
N GLU A 24 18.17 51.36 -26.10
CA GLU A 24 19.19 52.35 -25.70
C GLU A 24 20.36 51.68 -24.94
N THR A 25 21.50 52.37 -24.89
CA THR A 25 22.82 51.78 -24.69
C THR A 25 23.65 52.57 -23.67
N ALA A 26 24.86 52.06 -23.39
CA ALA A 26 25.97 52.68 -22.67
C ALA A 26 26.02 52.50 -21.14
N THR A 27 27.16 51.94 -20.75
CA THR A 27 27.78 51.94 -19.42
C THR A 27 28.07 53.36 -18.92
N ASP A 28 28.14 53.55 -17.60
CA ASP A 28 29.42 53.96 -17.02
C ASP A 28 29.62 53.67 -15.52
N GLU A 29 30.91 53.66 -15.16
CA GLU A 29 31.62 53.71 -13.86
C GLU A 29 31.08 53.04 -12.57
N ALA A 30 32.02 52.49 -11.80
CA ALA A 30 31.78 51.71 -10.60
C ALA A 30 31.77 52.53 -9.29
N SER A 31 30.92 52.13 -8.35
CA SER A 31 31.16 52.33 -6.92
C SER A 31 31.37 50.97 -6.23
N VAL A 32 32.45 50.85 -5.46
CA VAL A 32 32.77 49.65 -4.69
C VAL A 32 32.23 49.80 -3.29
N GLU A 33 31.11 49.14 -2.97
CA GLU A 33 30.65 48.97 -1.60
C GLU A 33 30.72 47.49 -1.16
N GLU A 34 31.52 47.23 -0.12
CA GLU A 34 31.98 45.90 0.27
C GLU A 34 30.90 45.09 1.01
N THR A 35 30.01 44.41 0.28
CA THR A 35 29.05 43.48 0.89
C THR A 35 29.56 42.03 0.86
N LYS A 36 29.62 41.41 2.05
CA LYS A 36 30.17 40.06 2.30
C LYS A 36 29.41 38.94 1.55
N PRO A 37 30.09 37.81 1.27
CA PRO A 37 29.80 37.01 0.08
C PRO A 37 28.40 36.39 0.05
N ALA A 38 27.87 36.30 -1.16
CA ALA A 38 26.61 35.63 -1.46
C ALA A 38 26.59 34.23 -0.83
N LEU A 39 25.56 33.96 -0.02
CA LEU A 39 25.23 32.62 0.47
C LEU A 39 24.69 31.77 -0.69
N THR A 40 25.62 31.24 -1.49
CA THR A 40 25.35 30.59 -2.78
C THR A 40 24.25 29.54 -2.70
N ALA A 41 23.12 29.85 -3.35
CA ALA A 41 22.02 28.94 -3.65
C ALA A 41 21.63 27.98 -2.51
N ARG A 42 20.89 28.49 -1.52
CA ARG A 42 20.04 27.63 -0.66
C ARG A 42 19.06 26.87 -1.57
N LYS A 43 19.39 25.62 -1.91
CA LYS A 43 18.64 24.79 -2.86
C LYS A 43 17.14 24.86 -2.58
N GLN A 44 16.38 25.17 -3.63
CA GLN A 44 14.92 25.17 -3.61
C GLN A 44 14.39 23.81 -3.11
N PRO A 45 13.23 23.78 -2.42
CA PRO A 45 12.74 22.58 -1.77
C PRO A 45 12.43 21.49 -2.80
N VAL A 46 13.18 20.39 -2.77
CA VAL A 46 12.96 19.23 -3.63
C VAL A 46 11.58 18.62 -3.34
N LYS A 47 10.62 18.88 -4.23
CA LYS A 47 9.37 18.12 -4.33
C LYS A 47 9.73 16.67 -4.73
N GLN A 48 9.94 15.79 -3.75
CA GLN A 48 9.88 14.34 -4.02
C GLN A 48 8.41 13.93 -4.16
N PRO A 49 7.97 13.40 -5.32
CA PRO A 49 6.59 13.02 -5.53
C PRO A 49 6.26 11.65 -4.90
N ALA A 50 4.99 11.50 -4.53
CA ALA A 50 4.16 10.30 -4.72
C ALA A 50 4.62 8.91 -4.24
N LYS A 51 5.77 8.70 -3.59
CA LYS A 51 6.14 7.41 -2.96
C LYS A 51 5.04 6.88 -2.04
N GLY A 52 4.34 7.80 -1.34
CA GLY A 52 3.19 7.48 -0.50
C GLY A 52 1.87 7.28 -1.23
N SER A 53 1.76 7.70 -2.49
CA SER A 53 0.59 7.47 -3.33
C SER A 53 0.60 6.05 -3.89
N PHE A 54 1.71 5.63 -4.51
CA PHE A 54 1.80 4.32 -5.16
C PHE A 54 1.55 3.16 -4.18
N THR A 55 2.15 3.17 -2.98
CA THR A 55 1.93 2.10 -2.00
C THR A 55 0.49 2.07 -1.47
N ARG A 56 -0.20 3.22 -1.38
CA ARG A 56 -1.63 3.27 -1.00
C ARG A 56 -2.53 2.81 -2.14
N PHE A 57 -2.25 3.23 -3.37
CA PHE A 57 -2.92 2.75 -4.57
C PHE A 57 -2.80 1.23 -4.72
N LEU A 58 -1.59 0.67 -4.53
CA LEU A 58 -1.35 -0.77 -4.57
C LEU A 58 -2.16 -1.53 -3.50
N MET A 59 -2.27 -1.00 -2.27
CA MET A 59 -3.11 -1.60 -1.24
C MET A 59 -4.61 -1.55 -1.57
N ILE A 60 -5.10 -0.42 -2.10
CA ILE A 60 -6.51 -0.27 -2.51
C ILE A 60 -6.81 -1.21 -3.69
N PHE A 61 -5.89 -1.30 -4.66
CA PHE A 61 -5.97 -2.22 -5.78
C PHE A 61 -5.98 -3.69 -5.32
N LEU A 62 -5.10 -4.08 -4.38
CA LEU A 62 -5.09 -5.42 -3.80
C LEU A 62 -6.37 -5.74 -3.02
N PHE A 63 -6.91 -4.78 -2.25
CA PHE A 63 -8.16 -4.96 -1.53
C PHE A 63 -9.35 -5.13 -2.50
N LEU A 64 -9.40 -4.32 -3.57
CA LEU A 64 -10.40 -4.46 -4.63
C LEU A 64 -10.24 -5.79 -5.38
N LEU A 65 -9.00 -6.20 -5.68
CA LEU A 65 -8.68 -7.49 -6.32
C LEU A 65 -9.14 -8.67 -5.45
N ALA A 66 -8.95 -8.60 -4.12
CA ALA A 66 -9.43 -9.61 -3.19
C ALA A 66 -10.96 -9.70 -3.20
N ILE A 67 -11.67 -8.56 -3.19
CA ILE A 67 -13.13 -8.51 -3.30
C ILE A 67 -13.59 -9.12 -4.62
N VAL A 68 -13.04 -8.69 -5.76
CA VAL A 68 -13.44 -9.23 -7.07
C VAL A 68 -13.11 -10.72 -7.20
N THR A 69 -12.01 -11.20 -6.62
CA THR A 69 -11.68 -12.64 -6.56
C THR A 69 -12.73 -13.44 -5.79
N ILE A 70 -13.35 -12.86 -4.75
CA ILE A 70 -14.40 -13.52 -3.95
C ILE A 70 -15.77 -13.46 -4.64
N PHE A 71 -16.12 -12.33 -5.26
CA PHE A 71 -17.44 -12.11 -5.88
C PHE A 71 -17.55 -12.57 -7.33
N GLN A 72 -16.44 -12.67 -8.08
CA GLN A 72 -16.39 -13.08 -9.49
C GLN A 72 -15.54 -14.36 -9.63
N PRO A 73 -16.17 -15.55 -9.68
CA PRO A 73 -15.42 -16.82 -9.70
C PRO A 73 -14.47 -16.96 -10.89
N GLY A 74 -14.74 -16.31 -12.03
CA GLY A 74 -13.82 -16.31 -13.17
C GLY A 74 -12.43 -15.72 -12.84
N MET A 75 -12.35 -14.70 -11.97
CA MET A 75 -11.06 -14.14 -11.56
C MET A 75 -10.29 -15.12 -10.66
N ALA A 76 -10.99 -15.80 -9.75
CA ALA A 76 -10.39 -16.86 -8.94
C ALA A 76 -9.95 -18.06 -9.78
N GLN A 77 -10.67 -18.39 -10.86
CA GLN A 77 -10.31 -19.43 -11.80
C GLN A 77 -9.01 -19.11 -12.54
N GLU A 78 -8.84 -17.91 -13.11
CA GLU A 78 -7.60 -17.55 -13.81
C GLU A 78 -6.37 -17.55 -12.88
N PHE A 79 -6.43 -16.86 -11.74
CA PHE A 79 -5.32 -16.87 -10.77
C PHE A 79 -5.07 -18.26 -10.19
N GLY A 80 -6.14 -19.02 -9.92
CA GLY A 80 -6.06 -20.36 -9.37
C GLY A 80 -5.49 -21.38 -10.35
N ASN A 81 -5.85 -21.32 -11.64
CA ASN A 81 -5.28 -22.15 -12.68
C ASN A 81 -3.79 -21.86 -12.85
N LEU A 82 -3.40 -20.58 -12.95
CA LEU A 82 -2.02 -20.15 -13.13
C LEU A 82 -1.12 -20.58 -11.96
N ALA A 83 -1.56 -20.36 -10.72
CA ALA A 83 -0.85 -20.83 -9.53
C ALA A 83 -0.89 -22.36 -9.39
N GLY A 84 -1.97 -22.99 -9.85
CA GLY A 84 -2.15 -24.43 -9.86
C GLY A 84 -1.10 -25.20 -10.66
N LEU A 85 -0.55 -24.61 -11.74
CA LEU A 85 0.57 -25.17 -12.50
C LEU A 85 1.80 -25.47 -11.62
N VAL A 86 1.98 -24.73 -10.52
CA VAL A 86 3.07 -24.93 -9.55
C VAL A 86 2.58 -25.61 -8.28
N LEU A 87 1.41 -25.23 -7.76
CA LEU A 87 0.91 -25.71 -6.47
C LEU A 87 0.30 -27.12 -6.52
N VAL A 88 -0.32 -27.52 -7.64
CA VAL A 88 -0.86 -28.88 -7.79
C VAL A 88 0.24 -29.96 -7.75
N PRO A 89 1.37 -29.86 -8.51
CA PRO A 89 2.45 -30.83 -8.38
C PRO A 89 3.24 -30.73 -7.06
N LEU A 90 3.28 -29.55 -6.41
CA LEU A 90 4.06 -29.35 -5.19
C LEU A 90 3.34 -29.82 -3.91
N ILE A 91 2.04 -29.54 -3.78
CA ILE A 91 1.24 -29.79 -2.56
C ILE A 91 -0.16 -30.36 -2.82
N GLY A 92 -0.61 -30.50 -4.07
CA GLY A 92 -1.98 -30.91 -4.40
C GLY A 92 -2.30 -32.40 -4.22
N PHE A 93 -1.29 -33.28 -4.08
CA PHE A 93 -1.42 -34.74 -3.87
C PHE A 93 -2.48 -35.46 -4.74
N GLY A 94 -2.72 -34.98 -5.96
CA GLY A 94 -3.76 -35.50 -6.85
C GLY A 94 -5.19 -35.40 -6.31
N GLY A 95 -5.45 -34.50 -5.36
CA GLY A 95 -6.76 -34.34 -4.69
C GLY A 95 -7.07 -35.36 -3.59
N ARG A 96 -6.19 -36.33 -3.33
CA ARG A 96 -6.49 -37.47 -2.43
C ARG A 96 -6.41 -37.15 -0.93
N TYR A 97 -5.70 -36.09 -0.55
CA TYR A 97 -5.48 -35.71 0.87
C TYR A 97 -5.79 -34.22 1.10
N PRO A 98 -7.07 -33.79 1.04
CA PRO A 98 -7.45 -32.38 1.10
C PRO A 98 -6.93 -31.66 2.35
N VAL A 99 -7.01 -32.30 3.52
CA VAL A 99 -6.50 -31.76 4.79
C VAL A 99 -4.99 -31.51 4.71
N LEU A 100 -4.21 -32.45 4.18
CA LEU A 100 -2.76 -32.32 4.06
C LEU A 100 -2.38 -31.21 3.06
N THR A 101 -3.09 -31.10 1.94
CA THR A 101 -2.90 -30.02 0.97
C THR A 101 -3.19 -28.64 1.58
N VAL A 102 -4.31 -28.48 2.31
CA VAL A 102 -4.66 -27.21 2.97
C VAL A 102 -3.65 -26.84 4.05
N LEU A 103 -3.17 -27.81 4.84
CA LEU A 103 -2.13 -27.58 5.85
C LEU A 103 -0.78 -27.22 5.21
N LEU A 104 -0.33 -27.92 4.15
CA LEU A 104 0.91 -27.54 3.47
C LEU A 104 0.79 -26.18 2.76
N ALA A 105 -0.38 -25.80 2.24
CA ALA A 105 -0.63 -24.47 1.72
C ALA A 105 -0.44 -23.38 2.80
N GLY A 106 -0.95 -23.62 4.02
CA GLY A 106 -0.74 -22.73 5.17
C GLY A 106 0.72 -22.65 5.62
N ALA A 107 1.41 -23.78 5.74
CA ALA A 107 2.82 -23.84 6.14
C ALA A 107 3.75 -23.15 5.12
N LEU A 108 3.54 -23.42 3.82
CA LEU A 108 4.26 -22.78 2.72
C LEU A 108 4.08 -21.25 2.74
N THR A 109 2.83 -20.80 2.92
CA THR A 109 2.47 -19.39 2.99
C THR A 109 3.09 -18.69 4.20
N THR A 110 3.10 -19.34 5.35
CA THR A 110 3.75 -18.86 6.59
C THR A 110 5.26 -18.71 6.40
N GLY A 111 5.90 -19.71 5.80
CA GLY A 111 7.33 -19.67 5.47
C GLY A 111 7.68 -18.52 4.53
N ILE A 112 6.98 -18.41 3.39
CA ILE A 112 7.23 -17.35 2.40
C ILE A 112 6.94 -15.96 3.00
N SER A 113 5.83 -15.78 3.72
CA SER A 113 5.48 -14.51 4.39
C SER A 113 6.57 -14.07 5.38
N SER A 114 7.17 -15.02 6.11
CA SER A 114 8.27 -14.76 7.05
C SER A 114 9.54 -14.30 6.32
N ILE A 115 9.92 -14.98 5.22
CA ILE A 115 11.09 -14.66 4.39
C ILE A 115 10.94 -13.28 3.74
N LEU A 116 9.77 -12.97 3.17
CA LEU A 116 9.44 -11.65 2.60
C LEU A 116 9.54 -10.55 3.65
N ARG A 117 8.97 -10.80 4.84
CA ARG A 117 8.99 -9.82 5.94
C ARG A 117 10.40 -9.51 6.39
N ASP A 118 11.28 -10.51 6.52
CA ASP A 118 12.66 -10.29 6.91
C ASP A 118 13.43 -9.51 5.82
N HIS A 119 13.35 -9.98 4.56
CA HIS A 119 14.06 -9.38 3.43
C HIS A 119 13.71 -7.90 3.18
N TYR A 120 12.45 -7.49 3.41
CA TYR A 120 11.99 -6.12 3.15
C TYR A 120 11.94 -5.21 4.40
N THR A 121 12.21 -5.70 5.62
CA THR A 121 12.10 -4.89 6.85
C THR A 121 13.46 -4.34 7.32
N ASP A 122 13.67 -3.03 7.15
CA ASP A 122 14.80 -2.32 7.75
C ASP A 122 14.58 -2.08 9.26
N TRP A 123 14.87 -3.11 10.05
CA TRP A 123 14.84 -3.09 11.52
C TRP A 123 15.73 -1.98 12.11
N ILE A 124 16.86 -1.68 11.47
CA ILE A 124 17.86 -0.71 11.98
C ILE A 124 17.32 0.72 11.88
N LYS A 125 16.71 1.09 10.75
CA LYS A 125 16.04 2.38 10.57
C LYS A 125 14.84 2.52 11.50
N MET A 126 14.07 1.45 11.73
CA MET A 126 12.94 1.47 12.66
C MET A 126 13.38 1.72 14.12
N VAL A 127 14.40 1.00 14.62
CA VAL A 127 14.95 1.20 15.97
C VAL A 127 15.61 2.59 16.11
N ARG A 128 16.29 3.08 15.07
CA ARG A 128 16.86 4.44 15.06
C ARG A 128 15.77 5.50 15.16
N MET A 129 14.70 5.37 14.37
CA MET A 129 13.54 6.26 14.43
C MET A 129 12.91 6.27 15.83
N GLN A 130 12.64 5.09 16.41
CA GLN A 130 12.06 4.95 17.74
C GLN A 130 12.90 5.66 18.83
N LYS A 131 14.24 5.52 18.78
CA LYS A 131 15.15 6.21 19.71
C LYS A 131 15.11 7.74 19.53
N THR A 132 15.17 8.24 18.29
CA THR A 132 15.08 9.67 17.99
C THR A 132 13.74 10.27 18.43
N THR A 133 12.61 9.62 18.13
CA THR A 133 11.28 10.05 18.56
C THR A 133 11.16 10.06 20.08
N SER A 134 11.69 9.06 20.79
CA SER A 134 11.68 9.02 22.26
C SER A 134 12.51 10.16 22.89
N ALA A 135 13.68 10.46 22.33
CA ALA A 135 14.52 11.59 22.76
C ALA A 135 13.80 12.94 22.53
N TRP A 136 13.20 13.14 21.36
CA TRP A 136 12.41 14.32 21.04
C TRP A 136 11.21 14.49 21.98
N GLN A 137 10.47 13.41 22.30
CA GLN A 137 9.37 13.44 23.27
C GLN A 137 9.82 13.75 24.70
N LYS A 138 11.05 13.43 25.09
CA LYS A 138 11.62 13.84 26.39
C LYS A 138 11.96 15.33 26.37
N ALA A 139 12.73 15.78 25.37
CA ALA A 139 13.11 17.18 25.21
C ALA A 139 11.89 18.12 25.13
N LEU A 140 10.82 17.74 24.41
CA LEU A 140 9.60 18.54 24.33
C LEU A 140 8.88 18.65 25.68
N ARG A 141 8.76 17.56 26.45
CA ARG A 141 8.19 17.60 27.80
C ARG A 141 9.01 18.46 28.76
N GLU A 142 10.33 18.43 28.65
CA GLU A 142 11.21 19.31 29.42
C GLU A 142 11.07 20.78 29.03
N ALA A 143 11.07 21.11 27.73
CA ALA A 143 10.92 22.49 27.24
C ALA A 143 9.55 23.08 27.63
N MET A 144 8.48 22.27 27.56
CA MET A 144 7.15 22.64 28.05
C MET A 144 7.15 22.87 29.57
N ARG A 145 7.75 21.98 30.36
CA ARG A 145 7.88 22.13 31.83
C ARG A 145 8.73 23.34 32.23
N LYS A 146 9.72 23.72 31.41
CA LYS A 146 10.56 24.92 31.57
C LYS A 146 9.88 26.20 31.05
N GLY A 147 8.68 26.11 30.47
CA GLY A 147 7.96 27.25 29.87
C GLY A 147 8.61 27.86 28.63
N ASN A 148 9.64 27.23 28.07
CA ASN A 148 10.50 27.83 27.04
C ASN A 148 9.84 27.76 25.64
N LYS A 149 8.98 28.74 25.35
CA LYS A 149 8.25 28.86 24.07
C LYS A 149 9.17 28.84 22.83
N ALA A 150 10.38 29.41 22.94
CA ALA A 150 11.34 29.43 21.82
C ALA A 150 11.89 28.02 21.52
N GLU A 151 12.21 27.26 22.56
CA GLU A 151 12.70 25.88 22.44
C GLU A 151 11.60 24.89 22.03
N VAL A 152 10.37 25.08 22.52
CA VAL A 152 9.18 24.35 22.02
C VAL A 152 8.98 24.61 20.52
N ASN A 153 9.07 25.86 20.06
CA ASN A 153 8.96 26.19 18.64
C ASN A 153 10.13 25.61 17.80
N LYS A 154 11.34 25.56 18.35
CA LYS A 154 12.50 24.88 17.72
C LYS A 154 12.24 23.37 17.59
N LEU A 155 11.73 22.73 18.64
CA LEU A 155 11.40 21.30 18.65
C LEU A 155 10.23 20.95 17.72
N ASN A 156 9.26 21.85 17.52
CA ASN A 156 8.18 21.69 16.54
C ASN A 156 8.70 21.78 15.09
N LYS A 157 9.59 22.74 14.76
CA LYS A 157 10.26 22.77 13.45
C LYS A 157 11.11 21.53 13.18
N ILE A 158 11.73 20.96 14.22
CA ILE A 158 12.46 19.69 14.14
C ILE A 158 11.50 18.51 13.87
N ARG A 159 10.32 18.49 14.49
CA ARG A 159 9.26 17.50 14.23
C ARG A 159 8.83 17.49 12.76
N GLU A 160 8.61 18.66 12.17
CA GLU A 160 8.23 18.80 10.75
C GLU A 160 9.27 18.21 9.79
N GLY A 161 10.56 18.27 10.14
CA GLY A 161 11.63 17.56 9.43
C GLY A 161 11.45 16.04 9.52
N PHE A 162 11.35 15.50 10.74
CA PHE A 162 11.22 14.07 10.98
C PHE A 162 9.91 13.45 10.44
N THR A 163 8.85 14.23 10.23
CA THR A 163 7.61 13.76 9.59
C THR A 163 7.89 13.09 8.24
N LYS A 164 8.84 13.61 7.46
CA LYS A 164 9.19 13.04 6.15
C LYS A 164 9.88 11.68 6.28
N ASP A 165 10.85 11.57 7.17
CA ASP A 165 11.54 10.31 7.46
C ASP A 165 10.56 9.27 8.05
N GLN A 166 9.60 9.72 8.87
CA GLN A 166 8.55 8.88 9.45
C GLN A 166 7.60 8.33 8.36
N MET A 167 7.21 9.16 7.38
CA MET A 167 6.45 8.71 6.22
C MET A 167 7.25 7.71 5.38
N ASP A 168 8.53 7.98 5.09
CA ASP A 168 9.39 7.06 4.34
C ASP A 168 9.65 5.73 5.07
N VAL A 169 9.64 5.70 6.42
CA VAL A 169 9.61 4.44 7.19
C VAL A 169 8.27 3.73 7.03
N GLN A 170 7.15 4.42 7.29
CA GLN A 170 5.81 3.85 7.20
C GLN A 170 5.55 3.20 5.83
N LEU A 171 5.97 3.86 4.76
CA LEU A 171 5.76 3.42 3.38
C LEU A 171 6.67 2.26 2.96
N ASN A 172 7.89 2.15 3.53
CA ASN A 172 8.70 0.95 3.35
C ASN A 172 8.08 -0.24 4.06
N SER A 173 7.59 -0.08 5.31
CA SER A 173 6.93 -1.14 6.07
C SER A 173 5.63 -1.66 5.42
N MET A 174 4.97 -0.86 4.57
CA MET A 174 3.78 -1.29 3.83
C MET A 174 4.09 -2.16 2.60
N LYS A 175 5.33 -2.15 2.06
CA LYS A 175 5.72 -2.96 0.90
C LYS A 175 5.63 -4.47 1.13
N PRO A 176 6.25 -5.05 2.20
CA PRO A 176 6.09 -6.49 2.47
C PRO A 176 4.62 -6.85 2.71
N LEU A 177 3.86 -6.01 3.42
CA LEU A 177 2.45 -6.26 3.69
C LEU A 177 1.62 -6.36 2.41
N ALA A 178 1.87 -5.49 1.41
CA ALA A 178 1.20 -5.57 0.11
C ALA A 178 1.54 -6.88 -0.62
N TRP A 179 2.79 -7.32 -0.57
CA TRP A 179 3.20 -8.59 -1.18
C TRP A 179 2.61 -9.82 -0.47
N THR A 180 2.54 -9.80 0.87
CA THR A 180 1.85 -10.84 1.65
C THR A 180 0.37 -10.90 1.30
N PHE A 181 -0.32 -9.77 1.14
CA PHE A 181 -1.72 -9.75 0.67
C PHE A 181 -1.87 -10.27 -0.76
N PHE A 182 -0.97 -9.92 -1.68
CA PHE A 182 -0.98 -10.48 -3.04
C PHE A 182 -0.84 -12.01 -3.04
N LEU A 183 0.12 -12.52 -2.26
CA LEU A 183 0.34 -13.95 -2.09
C LEU A 183 -0.90 -14.65 -1.51
N PHE A 184 -1.55 -14.08 -0.48
CA PHE A 184 -2.82 -14.59 0.02
C PHE A 184 -3.89 -14.65 -1.08
N ILE A 185 -4.09 -13.59 -1.87
CA ILE A 185 -5.12 -13.57 -2.94
C ILE A 185 -4.89 -14.71 -3.94
N VAL A 186 -3.65 -14.88 -4.41
CA VAL A 186 -3.29 -15.95 -5.36
C VAL A 186 -3.45 -17.34 -4.73
N LEU A 187 -3.06 -17.52 -3.47
CA LEU A 187 -3.22 -18.79 -2.75
C LEU A 187 -4.70 -19.14 -2.53
N PHE A 188 -5.51 -18.20 -2.04
CA PHE A 188 -6.94 -18.43 -1.79
C PHE A 188 -7.73 -18.63 -3.08
N ALA A 189 -7.34 -17.98 -4.19
CA ALA A 189 -7.87 -18.26 -5.52
C ALA A 189 -7.59 -19.72 -5.93
N TRP A 190 -6.33 -20.17 -5.84
CA TRP A 190 -5.99 -21.57 -6.12
C TRP A 190 -6.70 -22.55 -5.18
N LEU A 191 -6.74 -22.28 -3.88
CA LEU A 191 -7.35 -23.19 -2.91
C LEU A 191 -8.87 -23.31 -3.14
N SER A 192 -9.52 -22.23 -3.57
CA SER A 192 -10.92 -22.25 -4.04
C SER A 192 -11.10 -23.10 -5.29
N VAL A 193 -10.23 -22.99 -6.31
CA VAL A 193 -10.28 -23.83 -7.51
C VAL A 193 -10.00 -25.31 -7.19
N PHE A 194 -9.01 -25.59 -6.36
CA PHE A 194 -8.67 -26.93 -5.89
C PHE A 194 -9.86 -27.59 -5.17
N VAL A 195 -10.51 -26.86 -4.26
CA VAL A 195 -11.67 -27.35 -3.52
C VAL A 195 -12.90 -27.55 -4.42
N ASN A 196 -13.22 -26.60 -5.28
CA ASN A 196 -14.46 -26.64 -6.07
C ASN A 196 -14.35 -27.46 -7.36
N SER A 197 -13.15 -27.67 -7.89
CA SER A 197 -12.91 -28.42 -9.14
C SER A 197 -12.13 -29.71 -8.91
N THR A 198 -10.94 -29.65 -8.29
CA THR A 198 -10.09 -30.85 -8.14
C THR A 198 -10.71 -31.86 -7.17
N LEU A 199 -11.11 -31.44 -5.97
CA LEU A 199 -11.72 -32.35 -4.98
C LEU A 199 -13.08 -32.90 -5.43
N LEU A 200 -13.82 -32.16 -6.26
CA LEU A 200 -15.07 -32.61 -6.87
C LEU A 200 -14.81 -33.79 -7.83
N VAL A 201 -13.81 -33.66 -8.72
CA VAL A 201 -13.44 -34.74 -9.66
C VAL A 201 -12.81 -35.94 -8.95
N THR A 202 -12.00 -35.72 -7.90
CA THR A 202 -11.36 -36.81 -7.14
C THR A 202 -12.29 -37.48 -6.11
N GLY A 203 -13.47 -36.91 -5.83
CA GLY A 203 -14.36 -37.37 -4.74
C GLY A 203 -13.85 -37.05 -3.33
N GLY A 204 -12.77 -36.26 -3.20
CA GLY A 204 -12.15 -35.85 -1.94
C GLY A 204 -12.93 -34.77 -1.18
N GLN A 205 -14.26 -34.83 -1.22
CA GLN A 205 -15.17 -33.77 -0.75
C GLN A 205 -15.46 -33.80 0.76
N TYR A 206 -15.01 -34.83 1.47
CA TYR A 206 -15.24 -35.02 2.92
C TYR A 206 -13.91 -35.30 3.64
N PHE A 207 -13.81 -34.87 4.89
CA PHE A 207 -12.67 -35.18 5.76
C PHE A 207 -13.06 -35.34 7.23
N ALA A 208 -12.23 -36.07 7.97
CA ALA A 208 -12.32 -36.18 9.42
C ALA A 208 -11.56 -35.06 10.15
N VAL A 209 -12.14 -34.58 11.24
CA VAL A 209 -11.56 -33.68 12.24
C VAL A 209 -11.83 -34.24 13.64
N PRO A 210 -11.07 -33.85 14.68
CA PRO A 210 -11.20 -34.42 16.04
C PRO A 210 -12.59 -34.36 16.68
N TRP A 211 -13.49 -33.52 16.15
CA TRP A 211 -14.87 -33.34 16.64
C TRP A 211 -15.96 -33.85 15.68
N ALA A 212 -15.61 -34.30 14.46
CA ALA A 212 -16.57 -34.83 13.48
C ALA A 212 -15.87 -35.69 12.40
N PRO A 213 -16.34 -36.92 12.11
CA PRO A 213 -15.69 -37.82 11.15
C PRO A 213 -15.90 -37.43 9.67
N ASP A 214 -17.02 -36.79 9.35
CA ASP A 214 -17.44 -36.54 7.96
C ASP A 214 -17.83 -35.07 7.76
N VAL A 215 -16.84 -34.17 7.67
CA VAL A 215 -17.05 -32.76 7.35
C VAL A 215 -16.91 -32.53 5.85
N TYR A 216 -17.98 -32.07 5.21
CA TYR A 216 -17.94 -31.63 3.81
C TYR A 216 -17.06 -30.37 3.67
N VAL A 217 -16.14 -30.38 2.69
CA VAL A 217 -15.09 -29.37 2.56
C VAL A 217 -15.65 -27.95 2.39
N ASN A 218 -16.75 -27.81 1.65
CA ASN A 218 -17.45 -26.55 1.41
C ASN A 218 -18.61 -26.27 2.38
N TYR A 219 -18.77 -27.05 3.45
CA TYR A 219 -19.77 -26.76 4.48
C TYR A 219 -19.46 -25.42 5.16
N VAL A 220 -20.48 -24.60 5.41
CA VAL A 220 -20.35 -23.29 6.07
C VAL A 220 -21.05 -23.36 7.43
N PRO A 221 -20.33 -23.69 8.53
CA PRO A 221 -20.93 -23.79 9.86
C PRO A 221 -21.31 -22.44 10.48
N PHE A 222 -20.77 -21.33 9.98
CA PHE A 222 -21.09 -19.99 10.47
C PHE A 222 -20.91 -18.91 9.38
N LEU A 223 -19.66 -18.51 9.09
CA LEU A 223 -19.35 -17.41 8.16
C LEU A 223 -18.35 -17.81 7.05
N PHE A 224 -17.60 -18.89 7.24
CA PHE A 224 -16.56 -19.35 6.31
C PHE A 224 -16.69 -20.86 6.03
N PRO A 225 -16.38 -21.33 4.81
CA PRO A 225 -16.26 -22.76 4.50
C PRO A 225 -15.25 -23.49 5.38
N SER A 226 -15.50 -24.78 5.64
CA SER A 226 -14.65 -25.65 6.49
C SER A 226 -13.18 -25.67 6.07
N TRP A 227 -12.86 -25.55 4.77
CA TRP A 227 -11.47 -25.46 4.30
C TRP A 227 -10.74 -24.17 4.74
N ILE A 228 -11.44 -23.04 4.86
CA ILE A 228 -10.88 -21.80 5.42
C ILE A 228 -10.61 -21.99 6.91
N LEU A 229 -11.48 -22.72 7.63
CA LEU A 229 -11.29 -23.03 9.04
C LEU A 229 -10.09 -23.96 9.28
N LEU A 230 -9.88 -24.97 8.42
CA LEU A 230 -8.67 -25.81 8.43
C LEU A 230 -7.39 -24.99 8.19
N TYR A 231 -7.40 -24.09 7.21
CA TYR A 231 -6.28 -23.19 6.94
C TYR A 231 -6.00 -22.28 8.15
N SER A 232 -7.06 -21.67 8.70
CA SER A 232 -6.98 -20.76 9.84
C SER A 232 -6.39 -21.44 11.08
N LEU A 233 -6.76 -22.70 11.35
CA LEU A 233 -6.23 -23.48 12.48
C LEU A 233 -4.69 -23.58 12.47
N LEU A 234 -4.06 -23.63 11.29
CA LEU A 234 -2.61 -23.65 11.14
C LEU A 234 -1.99 -22.24 11.00
N ALA A 235 -2.78 -21.22 10.66
CA ALA A 235 -2.33 -19.84 10.53
C ALA A 235 -2.37 -19.04 11.87
N ILE A 236 -3.07 -19.55 12.88
CA ILE A 236 -3.19 -18.93 14.22
C ILE A 236 -1.87 -18.80 15.03
N PRO A 237 -0.88 -19.71 14.98
CA PRO A 237 0.36 -19.59 15.74
C PRO A 237 1.43 -18.75 15.03
N ILE A 238 1.16 -17.46 14.78
CA ILE A 238 2.10 -16.47 14.20
C ILE A 238 1.92 -15.07 14.84
#